data_AF-A0A3L8BY27-F1
#
_entry.id   AF-A0A3L8BY27-F1
#
_cell.length_a   1.000
_cell.length_b   1.000
_cell.length_c   1.000
_cell.angle_alpha   90.00
_cell.angle_beta   90.00
_cell.angle_gamma   90.00
#
_symmetry.space_group_name_H-M   'P 1'
#
loop_
_entity.id
_entity.type
_entity.pdbx_description
1 polymer ?
#
loop_
_entity_poly.entity_id
_entity_poly.type
_entity_poly.pdbx_seq_one_letter_code
_entity_poly.pdbx_strand_id
1 'polypeptide(L)'
;GARLSDWLDDCCQTDPLLYDLGTMVLREPVGITCAHPRYTQIEDAPYRYHEMLGVIWRDSVQSKLEANEQAMLMAALLQQDNAGDAVVQHLIVRSGWSPLRWLRKLFDVVVIPLYHLMCQYGVGLVAHGQNLTLILEAGVPKRLAIKDLQGDLRLVDQAFPELASLPEDVQSVLTRLPAPYLMHDLQTGHFVTVLRYLSALMQEKNIVAETAFYAVLADSIRDYQSAFPHLQERFALFDLLTPTIKRVCINRVRFKEGYGDRAERPLPILGTDLNNPLLSAVNPTQQEIA
;
A
#
# COMPACT_ATOMS: atom_id res chain seq x y z
N GLY A 1 6.29 -12.57 11.83
CA GLY A 1 5.94 -13.26 10.58
C GLY A 1 4.72 -14.15 10.76
N ALA A 2 4.93 -15.46 10.88
CA ALA A 2 3.91 -16.53 10.78
C ALA A 2 2.49 -16.19 11.25
N ARG A 3 2.27 -16.04 12.56
CA ARG A 3 0.92 -15.82 13.11
C ARG A 3 0.25 -14.53 12.62
N LEU A 4 1.03 -13.48 12.33
CA LEU A 4 0.50 -12.25 11.74
C LEU A 4 0.07 -12.49 10.29
N SER A 5 0.90 -13.19 9.51
CA SER A 5 0.55 -13.49 8.12
C SER A 5 -0.62 -14.45 8.00
N ASP A 6 -0.74 -15.42 8.91
CA ASP A 6 -1.86 -16.37 8.93
C ASP A 6 -3.15 -15.63 9.28
N TRP A 7 -3.13 -14.78 10.31
CA TRP A 7 -4.29 -13.96 10.68
C TRP A 7 -4.74 -13.04 9.54
N LEU A 8 -3.80 -12.36 8.86
CA LEU A 8 -4.15 -11.48 7.75
C LEU A 8 -4.70 -12.26 6.54
N ASP A 9 -4.16 -13.45 6.28
CA ASP A 9 -4.68 -14.36 5.25
C ASP A 9 -6.11 -14.80 5.60
N ASP A 10 -6.36 -15.18 6.85
CA ASP A 10 -7.70 -15.54 7.33
C ASP A 10 -8.69 -14.37 7.18
N CYS A 11 -8.28 -13.13 7.49
CA CYS A 11 -9.10 -11.95 7.21
C CYS A 11 -9.44 -11.85 5.71
N CYS A 12 -8.46 -12.02 4.83
CA CYS A 12 -8.68 -11.97 3.38
C CYS A 12 -9.55 -13.12 2.85
N GLN A 13 -9.51 -14.29 3.48
CA GLN A 13 -10.31 -15.45 3.08
C GLN A 13 -11.75 -15.43 3.62
N THR A 14 -12.00 -14.73 4.72
CA THR A 14 -13.32 -14.71 5.38
C THR A 14 -14.11 -13.44 5.10
N ASP A 15 -13.43 -12.33 4.77
CA ASP A 15 -14.07 -11.09 4.36
C ASP A 15 -14.63 -11.20 2.93
N PRO A 16 -15.94 -10.98 2.70
CA PRO A 16 -16.53 -11.11 1.37
C PRO A 16 -15.89 -10.23 0.31
N LEU A 17 -15.51 -8.98 0.64
CA LEU A 17 -14.92 -8.06 -0.31
C LEU A 17 -13.51 -8.50 -0.70
N LEU A 18 -12.68 -8.81 0.30
CA LEU A 18 -11.29 -9.21 0.06
C LEU A 18 -11.23 -10.54 -0.69
N TYR A 19 -12.11 -11.47 -0.35
CA TYR A 19 -12.25 -12.77 -1.02
C TYR A 19 -12.68 -12.59 -2.49
N ASP A 20 -13.73 -11.82 -2.76
CA ASP A 20 -14.24 -11.59 -4.12
C ASP A 20 -13.23 -10.86 -5.01
N LEU A 21 -12.43 -9.95 -4.43
CA LEU A 21 -11.31 -9.29 -5.12
C LEU A 21 -10.08 -10.18 -5.26
N GLY A 22 -10.08 -11.37 -4.65
CA GLY A 22 -8.98 -12.33 -4.69
C GLY A 22 -7.72 -11.83 -3.98
N THR A 23 -7.86 -10.94 -3.00
CA THR A 23 -6.73 -10.36 -2.25
C THR A 23 -5.97 -11.48 -1.55
N MET A 24 -4.67 -11.56 -1.80
CA MET A 24 -3.83 -12.66 -1.37
C MET A 24 -2.73 -12.16 -0.43
N VAL A 25 -2.45 -12.94 0.61
CA VAL A 25 -1.29 -12.74 1.47
C VAL A 25 -0.21 -13.75 1.09
N LEU A 26 0.97 -13.28 0.69
CA LEU A 26 2.15 -14.13 0.58
C LEU A 26 2.69 -14.38 1.99
N ARG A 27 2.16 -15.42 2.63
CA ARG A 27 2.40 -15.72 4.04
C ARG A 27 3.88 -15.97 4.34
N GLU A 28 4.26 -15.74 5.59
CA GLU A 28 5.61 -15.95 6.11
C GLU A 28 5.59 -17.07 7.17
N PRO A 29 5.33 -18.33 6.77
CA PRO A 29 5.03 -19.42 7.70
C PRO A 29 6.16 -19.73 8.68
N VAL A 30 7.40 -19.36 8.35
CA VAL A 30 8.57 -19.59 9.20
C VAL A 30 9.45 -18.34 9.22
N GLY A 31 9.82 -17.91 10.43
CA GLY A 31 10.83 -16.89 10.66
C GLY A 31 11.68 -17.28 11.85
N ILE A 32 13.01 -17.18 11.70
CA ILE A 32 13.98 -17.48 12.76
C ILE A 32 14.94 -16.31 12.86
N THR A 33 15.16 -15.79 14.06
CA THR A 33 16.15 -14.75 14.35
C THR A 33 17.12 -15.25 15.42
N CYS A 34 18.38 -14.83 15.32
CA CYS A 34 19.41 -15.13 16.30
C CYS A 34 19.82 -13.85 17.00
N ALA A 35 19.50 -13.75 18.29
CA ALA A 35 19.90 -12.63 19.12
C ALA A 35 21.44 -12.58 19.25
N HIS A 36 22.03 -11.40 19.03
CA HIS A 36 23.48 -11.25 19.13
C HIS A 36 23.92 -11.18 20.60
N PRO A 37 24.75 -12.10 21.11
CA PRO A 37 24.96 -12.29 22.56
C PRO A 37 25.58 -11.09 23.29
N ARG A 38 26.35 -10.24 22.59
CA ARG A 38 26.97 -9.02 23.16
C ARG A 38 26.14 -7.75 22.94
N TYR A 39 25.71 -7.47 21.71
CA TYR A 39 24.92 -6.27 21.41
C TYR A 39 23.58 -6.21 22.15
N THR A 40 22.94 -7.34 22.46
CA THR A 40 21.72 -7.35 23.31
C THR A 40 21.96 -6.87 24.74
N GLN A 41 23.21 -6.76 25.18
CA GLN A 41 23.58 -6.27 26.51
C GLN A 41 23.88 -4.77 26.53
N ILE A 42 23.85 -4.11 25.37
CA ILE A 42 24.12 -2.68 25.23
C ILE A 42 22.79 -1.98 25.00
N GLU A 43 22.40 -1.12 25.95
CA GLU A 43 21.09 -0.43 25.96
C GLU A 43 20.80 0.34 24.68
N ASP A 44 21.80 1.09 24.17
CA ASP A 44 21.68 1.92 22.96
C ASP A 44 22.44 1.33 21.76
N ALA A 45 22.60 0.00 21.70
CA ALA A 45 23.18 -0.61 20.52
C ALA A 45 22.33 -0.27 19.28
N PRO A 46 22.95 0.15 18.17
CA PRO A 46 22.21 0.41 16.94
C PRO A 46 21.32 -0.77 16.53
N TYR A 47 20.03 -0.52 16.23
CA TYR A 47 19.03 -1.59 16.05
C TYR A 47 19.48 -2.65 15.02
N ARG A 48 20.21 -2.23 13.98
CA ARG A 48 20.75 -3.11 12.92
C ARG A 48 21.65 -4.21 13.47
N TYR A 49 22.34 -3.98 14.58
CA TYR A 49 23.18 -5.00 15.23
C TYR A 49 22.36 -6.10 15.91
N HIS A 50 21.07 -5.86 16.18
CA HIS A 50 20.13 -6.87 16.66
C HIS A 50 19.46 -7.65 15.52
N GLU A 51 19.58 -7.17 14.27
CA GLU A 51 18.94 -7.72 13.08
C GLU A 51 19.94 -8.46 12.15
N MET A 52 21.16 -8.75 12.62
CA MET A 52 22.26 -9.26 11.77
C MET A 52 22.07 -10.69 11.25
N LEU A 53 21.38 -11.55 12.00
CA LEU A 53 21.23 -12.95 11.64
C LEU A 53 19.78 -13.39 11.81
N GLY A 54 19.13 -13.64 10.68
CA GLY A 54 17.79 -14.19 10.63
C GLY A 54 17.48 -14.75 9.24
N VAL A 55 16.39 -15.51 9.17
CA VAL A 55 15.90 -16.11 7.94
C VAL A 55 14.37 -16.17 8.00
N ILE A 56 13.73 -15.86 6.88
CA ILE A 56 12.28 -15.90 6.71
C ILE A 56 11.99 -16.70 5.44
N TRP A 57 11.05 -17.63 5.53
CA TRP A 57 10.47 -18.31 4.38
C TRP A 57 9.11 -17.69 4.09
N ARG A 58 8.86 -17.42 2.81
CA ARG A 58 7.63 -16.80 2.33
C ARG A 58 7.02 -17.63 1.21
N ASP A 59 5.69 -17.68 1.16
CA ASP A 59 4.96 -18.26 0.04
C ASP A 59 5.41 -17.62 -1.28
N SER A 60 5.75 -18.45 -2.26
CA SER A 60 6.12 -17.97 -3.59
C SER A 60 4.86 -17.58 -4.36
N VAL A 61 4.82 -16.37 -4.92
CA VAL A 61 3.71 -15.94 -5.78
C VAL A 61 3.50 -16.91 -6.93
N GLN A 62 4.59 -17.47 -7.50
CA GLN A 62 4.52 -18.41 -8.62
C GLN A 62 3.73 -19.67 -8.28
N SER A 63 3.74 -20.10 -7.01
CA SER A 63 2.98 -21.28 -6.56
C SER A 63 1.47 -21.03 -6.44
N LYS A 64 1.04 -19.78 -6.57
CA LYS A 64 -0.35 -19.36 -6.38
C LYS A 64 -1.00 -18.88 -7.68
N LEU A 65 -0.26 -18.81 -8.78
CA LEU A 65 -0.77 -18.36 -10.08
C LEU A 65 -1.50 -19.47 -10.83
N GLU A 66 -2.59 -19.10 -11.50
CA GLU A 66 -3.20 -19.94 -12.52
C GLU A 66 -2.38 -19.92 -13.82
N ALA A 67 -2.58 -20.90 -14.71
CA ALA A 67 -1.77 -21.07 -15.91
C ALA A 67 -1.79 -19.87 -16.89
N ASN A 68 -2.85 -19.07 -16.86
CA ASN A 68 -3.05 -17.88 -17.70
C ASN A 68 -2.73 -16.56 -16.98
N GLU A 69 -2.22 -16.63 -15.75
CA GLU A 69 -1.90 -15.46 -14.94
C GLU A 69 -0.42 -15.12 -14.95
N GLN A 70 -0.13 -13.85 -14.74
CA GLN A 70 1.24 -13.31 -14.64
C GLN A 70 1.34 -12.41 -13.43
N ALA A 71 2.42 -12.54 -12.64
CA ALA A 71 2.70 -11.65 -11.53
C ALA A 71 3.77 -10.62 -11.91
N MET A 72 3.58 -9.37 -11.48
CA MET A 72 4.60 -8.33 -11.55
C MET A 72 4.54 -7.44 -10.31
N LEU A 73 5.66 -6.81 -9.94
CA LEU A 73 5.62 -5.77 -8.93
C LEU A 73 4.83 -4.57 -9.44
N MET A 74 4.07 -3.91 -8.57
CA MET A 74 3.32 -2.69 -8.92
C MET A 74 4.27 -1.59 -9.43
N ALA A 75 5.50 -1.54 -8.93
CA ALA A 75 6.55 -0.62 -9.41
C ALA A 75 6.91 -0.80 -10.90
N ALA A 76 6.66 -1.98 -11.48
CA ALA A 76 6.94 -2.22 -12.89
C ALA A 76 5.96 -1.49 -13.82
N LEU A 77 4.79 -1.04 -13.34
CA LEU A 77 3.90 -0.15 -14.11
C LEU A 77 4.54 1.22 -14.41
N LEU A 78 5.54 1.62 -13.62
CA LEU A 78 6.24 2.90 -13.77
C LEU A 78 7.40 2.83 -14.77
N GLN A 79 7.69 1.65 -15.31
CA GLN A 79 8.87 1.42 -16.14
C GLN A 79 8.59 1.71 -17.61
N GLN A 80 9.65 2.12 -18.29
CA GLN A 80 9.73 2.30 -19.73
C GLN A 80 10.92 1.50 -20.25
N ASP A 81 10.86 1.04 -21.49
CA ASP A 81 12.02 0.49 -22.17
C ASP A 81 12.93 1.61 -22.74
N ASN A 82 13.99 1.21 -23.45
CA ASN A 82 14.94 2.16 -24.04
C ASN A 82 14.36 2.97 -25.23
N ALA A 83 13.23 2.54 -25.80
CA ALA A 83 12.50 3.28 -26.82
C ALA A 83 11.48 4.26 -26.22
N GLY A 84 11.25 4.18 -24.90
CA GLY A 84 10.26 4.97 -24.19
C GLY A 84 8.87 4.33 -24.19
N ASP A 85 8.73 3.07 -24.58
CA ASP A 85 7.44 2.38 -24.50
C ASP A 85 7.15 1.99 -23.05
N ALA A 86 5.99 2.42 -22.55
CA ALA A 86 5.61 2.24 -21.15
C ALA A 86 4.96 0.87 -20.91
N VAL A 87 5.33 0.19 -19.83
CA VAL A 87 4.74 -1.11 -19.46
C VAL A 87 3.22 -1.01 -19.33
N VAL A 88 2.71 0.03 -18.65
CA VAL A 88 1.26 0.24 -18.50
C VAL A 88 0.54 0.38 -19.85
N GLN A 89 1.16 1.01 -20.85
CA GLN A 89 0.61 1.16 -22.19
C GLN A 89 0.43 -0.20 -22.86
N HIS A 90 1.45 -1.06 -22.80
CA HIS A 90 1.39 -2.41 -23.36
C HIS A 90 0.35 -3.29 -22.67
N LEU A 91 0.21 -3.18 -21.34
CA LEU A 91 -0.81 -3.93 -20.60
C LEU A 91 -2.22 -3.51 -21.01
N ILE A 92 -2.48 -2.21 -21.16
CA ILE A 92 -3.77 -1.69 -21.64
C ILE A 92 -4.05 -2.20 -23.05
N VAL A 93 -3.09 -2.09 -23.98
CA VAL A 93 -3.25 -2.62 -25.36
C VAL A 93 -3.55 -4.11 -25.35
N ARG A 94 -2.79 -4.90 -24.57
CA ARG A 94 -2.96 -6.35 -24.47
C ARG A 94 -4.33 -6.74 -23.89
N SER A 95 -4.85 -5.94 -22.95
CA SER A 95 -6.16 -6.17 -22.35
C SER A 95 -7.34 -5.92 -23.30
N GLY A 96 -7.13 -5.13 -24.37
CA GLY A 96 -8.20 -4.67 -25.25
C GLY A 96 -9.21 -3.73 -24.58
N TRP A 97 -8.93 -3.24 -23.36
CA TRP A 97 -9.82 -2.34 -22.62
C TRP A 97 -9.48 -0.87 -22.90
N SER A 98 -10.45 0.01 -22.69
CA SER A 98 -10.16 1.44 -22.64
C SER A 98 -9.27 1.77 -21.43
N PRO A 99 -8.38 2.77 -21.52
CA PRO A 99 -7.51 3.15 -20.41
C PRO A 99 -8.24 3.45 -19.10
N LEU A 100 -9.38 4.16 -19.16
CA LEU A 100 -10.16 4.49 -17.96
C LEU A 100 -10.78 3.25 -17.31
N ARG A 101 -11.27 2.29 -18.11
CA ARG A 101 -11.79 1.01 -17.58
C ARG A 101 -10.68 0.18 -16.94
N TRP A 102 -9.50 0.16 -17.56
CA TRP A 102 -8.33 -0.53 -17.03
C TRP A 102 -7.87 0.08 -15.70
N LEU A 103 -7.82 1.41 -15.61
CA LEU A 103 -7.52 2.13 -14.37
C LEU A 103 -8.54 1.87 -13.27
N ARG A 104 -9.83 1.89 -13.61
CA ARG A 104 -10.89 1.57 -12.65
C ARG A 104 -10.64 0.19 -12.02
N LYS A 105 -10.38 -0.81 -12.85
CA LYS A 105 -10.08 -2.17 -12.38
C LYS A 105 -8.78 -2.23 -11.57
N LEU A 106 -7.75 -1.47 -11.93
CA LEU A 106 -6.53 -1.37 -11.14
C LEU A 106 -6.83 -0.84 -9.73
N PHE A 107 -7.60 0.24 -9.60
CA PHE A 107 -7.92 0.82 -8.29
C PHE A 107 -8.83 -0.08 -7.46
N ASP A 108 -9.84 -0.70 -8.08
CA ASP A 108 -10.71 -1.66 -7.42
C ASP A 108 -9.93 -2.86 -6.89
N VAL A 109 -8.90 -3.32 -7.60
CA VAL A 109 -8.08 -4.48 -7.19
C VAL A 109 -6.96 -4.12 -6.21
N VAL A 110 -6.45 -2.88 -6.25
CA VAL A 110 -5.28 -2.50 -5.45
C VAL A 110 -5.65 -1.59 -4.30
N VAL A 111 -6.32 -0.48 -4.56
CA VAL A 111 -6.59 0.55 -3.54
C VAL A 111 -7.71 0.11 -2.60
N ILE A 112 -8.78 -0.48 -3.13
CA ILE A 112 -9.95 -0.83 -2.33
C ILE A 112 -9.62 -1.89 -1.26
N PRO A 113 -8.90 -2.99 -1.54
CA PRO A 113 -8.49 -3.93 -0.48
C PRO A 113 -7.64 -3.30 0.61
N LEU A 114 -6.66 -2.46 0.23
CA LEU A 114 -5.78 -1.78 1.19
C LEU A 114 -6.55 -0.80 2.07
N TYR A 115 -7.48 -0.05 1.48
CA TYR A 115 -8.34 0.87 2.22
C TYR A 115 -9.36 0.13 3.08
N HIS A 116 -9.89 -1.00 2.61
CA HIS A 116 -10.79 -1.84 3.38
C HIS A 116 -10.11 -2.45 4.60
N LEU A 117 -8.89 -2.99 4.45
CA LEU A 117 -8.09 -3.47 5.59
C LEU A 117 -7.89 -2.37 6.65
N MET A 118 -7.68 -1.12 6.22
CA MET A 118 -7.58 0.02 7.12
C MET A 118 -8.90 0.34 7.82
N CYS A 119 -10.00 0.47 7.08
CA CYS A 119 -11.30 0.88 7.63
C CYS A 119 -12.00 -0.21 8.44
N GLN A 120 -11.98 -1.45 7.98
CA GLN A 120 -12.65 -2.58 8.64
C GLN A 120 -11.79 -3.15 9.76
N TYR A 121 -10.50 -3.37 9.51
CA TYR A 121 -9.62 -4.11 10.44
C TYR A 121 -8.66 -3.21 11.21
N GLY A 122 -8.57 -1.91 10.91
CA GLY A 122 -7.60 -1.02 11.57
C GLY A 122 -6.16 -1.36 11.19
N VAL A 123 -5.94 -1.97 10.03
CA VAL A 123 -4.63 -2.44 9.55
C VAL A 123 -4.10 -1.50 8.48
N GLY A 124 -2.97 -0.87 8.74
CA GLY A 124 -2.19 -0.13 7.76
C GLY A 124 -1.11 -1.02 7.14
N LEU A 125 -1.00 -0.98 5.82
CA LEU A 125 0.06 -1.66 5.07
C LEU A 125 0.84 -0.63 4.29
N VAL A 126 2.15 -0.64 4.47
CA VAL A 126 3.08 0.23 3.77
C VAL A 126 3.13 -0.16 2.28
N ALA A 127 2.27 0.49 1.49
CA ALA A 127 1.81 0.05 0.17
C ALA A 127 2.70 0.52 -1.02
N HIS A 128 4.02 0.44 -0.86
CA HIS A 128 4.96 0.82 -1.92
C HIS A 128 4.89 -0.13 -3.12
N GLY A 129 5.32 0.36 -4.28
CA GLY A 129 5.31 -0.42 -5.53
C GLY A 129 6.11 -1.72 -5.48
N GLN A 130 7.08 -1.86 -4.56
CA GLN A 130 7.90 -3.07 -4.38
C GLN A 130 7.26 -4.13 -3.46
N ASN A 131 6.34 -3.71 -2.57
CA ASN A 131 5.67 -4.58 -1.60
C ASN A 131 4.35 -5.14 -2.16
N LEU A 132 3.80 -4.50 -3.19
CA LEU A 132 2.58 -4.94 -3.87
C LEU A 132 2.92 -5.72 -5.13
N THR A 133 2.39 -6.93 -5.23
CA THR A 133 2.49 -7.76 -6.43
C THR A 133 1.14 -7.77 -7.12
N LEU A 134 1.09 -7.23 -8.34
CA LEU A 134 -0.08 -7.23 -9.19
C LEU A 134 -0.14 -8.54 -9.99
N ILE A 135 -1.26 -9.24 -9.90
CA ILE A 135 -1.55 -10.41 -10.73
C ILE A 135 -2.42 -9.95 -11.88
N LEU A 136 -1.99 -10.31 -13.09
CA LEU A 136 -2.61 -9.95 -14.35
C LEU A 136 -3.13 -11.19 -15.06
N GLU A 137 -4.26 -11.06 -15.74
CA GLU A 137 -4.75 -12.04 -16.71
C GLU A 137 -4.98 -11.33 -18.04
N ALA A 138 -4.33 -11.79 -19.11
CA ALA A 138 -4.38 -11.15 -20.43
C ALA A 138 -4.13 -9.62 -20.43
N GLY A 139 -3.30 -9.12 -19.50
CA GLY A 139 -3.00 -7.70 -19.35
C GLY A 139 -3.97 -6.90 -18.47
N VAL A 140 -5.03 -7.53 -17.93
CA VAL A 140 -5.99 -6.91 -17.00
C VAL A 140 -5.57 -7.14 -15.55
N PRO A 141 -5.58 -6.11 -14.67
CA PRO A 141 -5.46 -6.25 -13.22
C PRO A 141 -6.52 -7.22 -12.68
N LYS A 142 -6.10 -8.36 -12.15
CA LYS A 142 -7.01 -9.40 -11.67
C LYS A 142 -7.12 -9.41 -10.15
N ARG A 143 -5.98 -9.51 -9.47
CA ARG A 143 -5.90 -9.58 -8.00
C ARG A 143 -4.60 -9.00 -7.47
N LEU A 144 -4.60 -8.68 -6.18
CA LEU A 144 -3.44 -8.14 -5.47
C LEU A 144 -2.86 -9.21 -4.54
N ALA A 145 -1.54 -9.38 -4.57
CA ALA A 145 -0.80 -10.10 -3.55
C ALA A 145 0.04 -9.14 -2.71
N ILE A 146 -0.13 -9.23 -1.39
CA ILE A 146 0.55 -8.43 -0.37
C ILE A 146 1.66 -9.28 0.23
N LYS A 147 2.83 -8.66 0.46
CA LYS A 147 3.99 -9.29 1.11
C LYS A 147 4.70 -8.28 2.00
N ASP A 148 5.77 -8.73 2.65
CA ASP A 148 6.60 -7.91 3.54
C ASP A 148 5.77 -7.33 4.68
N LEU A 149 5.16 -8.19 5.51
CA LEU A 149 4.30 -7.75 6.62
C LEU A 149 5.11 -7.28 7.82
N GLN A 150 6.21 -7.96 8.11
CA GLN A 150 7.04 -7.65 9.28
C GLN A 150 7.82 -6.35 9.06
N GLY A 151 7.47 -5.32 9.83
CA GLY A 151 8.08 -3.98 9.77
C GLY A 151 7.31 -2.95 8.93
N ASP A 152 6.36 -3.43 8.13
CA ASP A 152 5.58 -2.64 7.17
C ASP A 152 4.06 -2.78 7.37
N LEU A 153 3.61 -3.61 8.32
CA LEU A 153 2.25 -3.61 8.85
C LEU A 153 2.17 -2.83 10.16
N ARG A 154 1.17 -1.96 10.28
CA ARG A 154 0.88 -1.16 11.46
C ARG A 154 -0.58 -1.30 11.85
N LEU A 155 -0.87 -1.06 13.12
CA LEU A 155 -2.23 -1.07 13.63
C LEU A 155 -2.67 0.34 13.98
N VAL A 156 -3.97 0.58 13.95
CA VAL A 156 -4.57 1.76 14.56
C VAL A 156 -4.47 1.67 16.08
N ASP A 157 -4.29 2.82 16.75
CA ASP A 157 -4.23 2.89 18.21
C ASP A 157 -5.62 2.81 18.88
N GLN A 158 -6.70 3.00 18.12
CA GLN A 158 -8.07 2.87 18.61
C GLN A 158 -8.53 1.41 18.68
N ALA A 159 -9.53 1.14 19.51
CA ALA A 159 -10.11 -0.18 19.64
C ALA A 159 -10.96 -0.53 18.40
N PHE A 160 -10.58 -1.61 17.72
CA PHE A 160 -11.35 -2.22 16.63
C PHE A 160 -11.74 -3.63 17.08
N PRO A 161 -13.04 -3.98 17.11
CA PRO A 161 -13.48 -5.32 17.49
C PRO A 161 -12.80 -6.43 16.70
N GLU A 162 -12.51 -6.17 15.42
CA GLU A 162 -11.87 -7.08 14.49
C GLU A 162 -10.45 -7.45 14.93
N LEU A 163 -9.73 -6.52 15.56
CA LEU A 163 -8.39 -6.75 16.10
C LEU A 163 -8.39 -7.68 17.32
N ALA A 164 -9.53 -7.92 17.97
CA ALA A 164 -9.60 -8.86 19.10
C ALA A 164 -9.27 -10.30 18.68
N SER A 165 -9.39 -10.62 17.39
CA SER A 165 -9.03 -11.93 16.83
C SER A 165 -7.52 -12.10 16.59
N LEU A 166 -6.74 -11.02 16.57
CA LEU A 166 -5.29 -11.07 16.43
C LEU A 166 -4.64 -11.46 17.77
N PRO A 167 -3.73 -12.45 17.83
CA PRO A 167 -3.10 -12.86 19.09
C PRO A 167 -2.45 -11.69 19.84
N GLU A 168 -2.68 -11.60 21.15
CA GLU A 168 -2.24 -10.47 21.99
C GLU A 168 -0.72 -10.24 21.95
N ASP A 169 0.05 -11.32 21.92
CA ASP A 169 1.51 -11.25 21.86
C ASP A 169 2.04 -10.84 20.47
N VAL A 170 1.22 -10.95 19.42
CA VAL A 170 1.49 -10.35 18.11
C VAL A 170 1.10 -8.87 18.14
N GLN A 171 -0.04 -8.52 18.75
CA GLN A 171 -0.47 -7.13 18.87
C GLN A 171 0.53 -6.26 19.65
N SER A 172 1.15 -6.81 20.70
CA SER A 172 2.06 -6.08 21.58
C SER A 172 3.37 -5.65 20.92
N VAL A 173 3.78 -6.33 19.84
CA VAL A 173 5.01 -6.01 19.10
C VAL A 173 4.77 -5.14 17.86
N LEU A 174 3.51 -4.96 17.45
CA LEU A 174 3.16 -4.13 16.29
C LEU A 174 3.08 -2.65 16.67
N THR A 175 3.60 -1.79 15.79
CA THR A 175 3.47 -0.35 15.98
C THR A 175 2.01 0.07 15.85
N ARG A 176 1.50 0.77 16.87
CA ARG A 176 0.19 1.42 16.84
C ARG A 176 0.34 2.90 16.50
N LEU A 177 -0.51 3.38 15.60
CA LEU A 177 -0.53 4.77 15.15
C LEU A 177 -1.93 5.37 15.28
N PRO A 178 -2.05 6.67 15.60
CA PRO A 178 -3.31 7.38 15.43
C PRO A 178 -3.76 7.34 13.96
N ALA A 179 -5.08 7.31 13.73
CA ALA A 179 -5.67 7.18 12.40
C ALA A 179 -5.08 8.12 11.32
N PRO A 180 -4.86 9.43 11.58
CA PRO A 180 -4.24 10.32 10.57
C PRO A 180 -2.83 9.88 10.15
N TYR A 181 -2.07 9.25 11.06
CA TYR A 181 -0.74 8.73 10.75
C TYR A 181 -0.82 7.39 10.02
N LEU A 182 -1.74 6.50 10.41
CA LEU A 182 -1.94 5.22 9.73
C LEU A 182 -2.39 5.43 8.27
N MET A 183 -3.22 6.44 8.02
CA MET A 183 -3.69 6.81 6.69
C MET A 183 -2.54 7.13 5.72
N HIS A 184 -1.38 7.56 6.23
CA HIS A 184 -0.19 7.79 5.39
C HIS A 184 0.39 6.52 4.78
N ASP A 185 0.14 5.34 5.35
CA ASP A 185 0.58 4.07 4.75
C ASP A 185 -0.06 3.86 3.37
N LEU A 186 -1.27 4.39 3.15
CA LEU A 186 -1.96 4.41 1.86
C LEU A 186 -1.71 5.72 1.08
N GLN A 187 -1.96 6.89 1.68
CA GLN A 187 -1.82 8.17 0.98
C GLN A 187 -0.37 8.44 0.56
N THR A 188 0.56 8.42 1.51
CA THR A 188 1.98 8.66 1.20
C THR A 188 2.59 7.40 0.56
N GLY A 189 2.35 6.23 1.16
CA GLY A 189 2.95 4.96 0.75
C GLY A 189 2.48 4.45 -0.62
N HIS A 190 1.31 4.89 -1.10
CA HIS A 190 0.81 4.49 -2.42
C HIS A 190 0.48 5.69 -3.32
N PHE A 191 -0.34 6.65 -2.89
CA PHE A 191 -0.79 7.72 -3.80
C PHE A 191 0.38 8.63 -4.20
N VAL A 192 1.18 9.09 -3.23
CA VAL A 192 2.30 10.01 -3.49
C VAL A 192 3.53 9.31 -4.08
N THR A 193 3.79 8.07 -3.71
CA THR A 193 5.03 7.35 -4.09
C THR A 193 4.86 6.36 -5.24
N VAL A 194 3.63 6.03 -5.63
CA VAL A 194 3.33 5.18 -6.80
C VAL A 194 2.43 5.91 -7.77
N LEU A 195 1.21 6.29 -7.36
CA LEU A 195 0.21 6.81 -8.30
C LEU A 195 0.58 8.16 -8.90
N ARG A 196 1.28 9.03 -8.16
CA ARG A 196 1.82 10.29 -8.71
C ARG A 196 2.76 10.08 -9.90
N TYR A 197 3.57 9.04 -9.88
CA TYR A 197 4.46 8.72 -11.00
C TYR A 197 3.69 8.05 -12.14
N LEU A 198 2.73 7.20 -11.81
CA LEU A 198 1.89 6.54 -12.80
C LEU A 198 1.00 7.55 -13.54
N SER A 199 0.37 8.51 -12.84
CA SER A 199 -0.46 9.55 -13.43
C SER A 199 0.35 10.43 -14.37
N ALA A 200 1.53 10.87 -13.93
CA ALA A 200 2.44 11.67 -14.75
C ALA A 200 2.88 10.91 -16.02
N LEU A 201 3.27 9.64 -15.88
CA LEU A 201 3.66 8.81 -17.03
C LEU A 201 2.49 8.62 -18.02
N MET A 202 1.29 8.32 -17.52
CA MET A 202 0.12 8.14 -18.38
C MET A 202 -0.29 9.44 -19.09
N GLN A 203 -0.10 10.60 -18.46
CA GLN A 203 -0.31 11.89 -19.10
C GLN A 203 0.75 12.18 -20.15
N GLU A 204 2.03 11.97 -19.85
CA GLU A 204 3.14 12.17 -20.80
C GLU A 204 2.99 11.31 -22.06
N LYS A 205 2.49 10.06 -21.90
CA LYS A 205 2.21 9.14 -23.00
C LYS A 205 0.87 9.39 -23.70
N ASN A 206 0.14 10.45 -23.33
CA ASN A 206 -1.18 10.77 -23.87
C ASN A 206 -2.20 9.61 -23.72
N ILE A 207 -2.08 8.81 -22.66
CA ILE A 207 -2.96 7.67 -22.39
C ILE A 207 -4.20 8.15 -21.62
N VAL A 208 -4.00 8.88 -20.51
CA VAL A 208 -5.05 9.46 -19.67
C VAL A 208 -4.53 10.76 -19.05
N ALA A 209 -5.33 11.83 -19.09
CA ALA A 209 -5.03 13.06 -18.37
C ALA A 209 -5.09 12.86 -16.85
N GLU A 210 -4.23 13.54 -16.10
CA GLU A 210 -4.10 13.36 -14.65
C GLU A 210 -5.42 13.64 -13.90
N THR A 211 -6.18 14.64 -14.34
CA THR A 211 -7.52 14.93 -13.79
C THR A 211 -8.48 13.75 -13.93
N ALA A 212 -8.50 13.10 -15.09
CA ALA A 212 -9.33 11.91 -15.33
C ALA A 212 -8.81 10.68 -14.55
N PHE A 213 -7.49 10.53 -14.40
CA PHE A 213 -6.89 9.47 -13.60
C PHE A 213 -7.39 9.51 -12.15
N TYR A 214 -7.31 10.68 -11.50
CA TYR A 214 -7.75 10.83 -10.12
C TYR A 214 -9.28 10.89 -9.97
N ALA A 215 -10.02 11.32 -11.01
CA ALA A 215 -11.48 11.19 -11.03
C ALA A 215 -11.90 9.71 -10.90
N VAL A 216 -11.30 8.82 -11.70
CA VAL A 216 -11.59 7.38 -11.66
C VAL A 216 -11.25 6.77 -10.29
N LEU A 217 -10.14 7.20 -9.68
CA LEU A 217 -9.78 6.77 -8.32
C LEU A 217 -10.80 7.26 -7.28
N ALA A 218 -11.19 8.53 -7.35
CA ALA A 218 -12.19 9.10 -6.44
C ALA A 218 -13.53 8.40 -6.57
N ASP A 219 -13.96 8.09 -7.80
CA ASP A 219 -15.21 7.33 -8.05
C ASP A 219 -15.11 5.91 -7.48
N SER A 220 -13.96 5.24 -7.61
CA SER A 220 -13.73 3.91 -7.01
C SER A 220 -13.92 3.95 -5.48
N ILE A 221 -13.34 4.97 -4.83
CA ILE A 221 -13.46 5.18 -3.39
C ILE A 221 -14.91 5.48 -2.99
N ARG A 222 -15.61 6.35 -3.71
CA ARG A 222 -17.02 6.71 -3.41
C ARG A 222 -17.97 5.53 -3.59
N ASP A 223 -17.79 4.74 -4.64
CA ASP A 223 -18.62 3.56 -4.89
C ASP A 223 -18.41 2.52 -3.80
N TYR A 224 -17.15 2.30 -3.38
CA TYR A 224 -16.83 1.45 -2.23
C TYR A 224 -17.48 1.99 -0.93
N GLN A 225 -17.33 3.28 -0.63
CA GLN A 225 -17.95 3.86 0.57
C GLN A 225 -19.47 3.71 0.57
N SER A 226 -20.10 3.87 -0.60
CA SER A 226 -21.56 3.71 -0.78
C SER A 226 -22.03 2.27 -0.61
N ALA A 227 -21.20 1.29 -1.00
CA ALA A 227 -21.50 -0.14 -0.85
C ALA A 227 -21.36 -0.65 0.60
N PHE A 228 -20.60 0.04 1.46
CA PHE A 228 -20.31 -0.35 2.84
C PHE A 228 -20.79 0.69 3.88
N PRO A 229 -22.10 0.99 3.96
CA PRO A 229 -22.60 2.06 4.82
C PRO A 229 -22.36 1.82 6.32
N HIS A 230 -22.19 0.55 6.75
CA HIS A 230 -21.85 0.22 8.13
C HIS A 230 -20.44 0.70 8.55
N LEU A 231 -19.58 1.04 7.59
CA LEU A 231 -18.25 1.61 7.83
C LEU A 231 -18.21 3.13 7.79
N GLN A 232 -19.36 3.82 7.77
CA GLN A 232 -19.40 5.28 7.64
C GLN A 232 -18.54 6.02 8.69
N GLU A 233 -18.58 5.59 9.96
CA GLU A 233 -17.73 6.18 11.01
C GLU A 233 -16.23 5.90 10.76
N ARG A 234 -15.91 4.72 10.22
CA ARG A 234 -14.53 4.35 9.84
C ARG A 234 -14.04 5.16 8.64
N PHE A 235 -14.91 5.47 7.68
CA PHE A 235 -14.58 6.35 6.57
C PHE A 235 -14.36 7.79 7.01
N ALA A 236 -15.13 8.28 7.98
CA ALA A 236 -14.88 9.59 8.59
C ALA A 236 -13.55 9.62 9.36
N LEU A 237 -13.17 8.50 9.98
CA LEU A 237 -11.90 8.35 10.69
C LEU A 237 -10.68 8.31 9.74
N PHE A 238 -10.83 7.67 8.58
CA PHE A 238 -9.78 7.51 7.55
C PHE A 238 -10.14 8.25 6.25
N ASP A 239 -10.51 9.52 6.35
CA ASP A 239 -11.04 10.27 5.21
C ASP A 239 -9.99 10.53 4.12
N LEU A 240 -10.10 9.81 3.00
CA LEU A 240 -9.27 10.00 1.81
C LEU A 240 -9.72 11.17 0.92
N LEU A 241 -10.94 11.68 1.11
CA LEU A 241 -11.56 12.70 0.27
C LEU A 241 -11.53 14.08 0.93
N THR A 242 -10.47 14.37 1.70
CA THR A 242 -10.21 15.69 2.30
C THR A 242 -9.63 16.68 1.28
N PRO A 243 -9.81 18.01 1.44
CA PRO A 243 -9.25 19.02 0.54
C PRO A 243 -7.73 18.99 0.41
N THR A 244 -7.04 18.62 1.48
CA THR A 244 -5.58 18.58 1.54
C THR A 244 -5.07 17.28 2.15
N ILE A 245 -3.83 16.92 1.80
CA ILE A 245 -3.07 15.80 2.37
C ILE A 245 -1.79 16.33 3.03
N LYS A 246 -1.36 15.71 4.13
CA LYS A 246 -0.08 16.11 4.76
C LYS A 246 1.09 15.67 3.90
N ARG A 247 2.06 16.56 3.68
CA ARG A 247 3.27 16.27 2.91
C ARG A 247 4.33 15.60 3.78
N VAL A 248 4.51 14.31 3.63
CA VAL A 248 5.62 13.59 4.26
C VAL A 248 6.89 13.72 3.41
N CYS A 249 7.92 14.37 3.92
CA CYS A 249 9.17 14.68 3.21
C CYS A 249 10.24 13.60 3.47
N ILE A 250 10.15 12.49 2.75
CA ILE A 250 11.03 11.32 2.92
C ILE A 250 12.52 11.68 2.79
N ASN A 251 12.88 12.51 1.79
CA ASN A 251 14.28 12.90 1.56
C ASN A 251 14.84 13.86 2.61
N ARG A 252 14.00 14.73 3.21
CA ARG A 252 14.47 15.70 4.23
C ARG A 252 15.03 14.98 5.46
N VAL A 253 14.40 13.88 5.85
CA VAL A 253 14.87 13.03 6.94
C VAL A 253 16.26 12.51 6.61
N ARG A 254 16.46 11.97 5.41
CA ARG A 254 17.76 11.40 4.99
C ARG A 254 18.86 12.45 4.86
N PHE A 255 18.54 13.64 4.36
CA PHE A 255 19.52 14.73 4.28
C PHE A 255 19.91 15.31 5.63
N LYS A 256 18.97 15.35 6.59
CA LYS A 256 19.23 15.86 7.94
C LYS A 256 19.92 14.82 8.83
N GLU A 257 19.38 13.60 8.84
CA GLU A 257 19.75 12.56 9.80
C GLU A 257 20.89 11.65 9.29
N GLY A 258 21.15 11.63 7.97
CA GLY A 258 22.18 10.81 7.35
C GLY A 258 21.90 9.30 7.39
N TYR A 259 22.96 8.50 7.23
CA TYR A 259 22.92 7.03 7.22
C TYR A 259 23.67 6.38 8.39
N GLY A 260 23.95 7.14 9.44
CA GLY A 260 24.70 6.67 10.61
C GLY A 260 23.95 5.60 11.42
N ASP A 261 24.71 4.90 12.25
CA ASP A 261 24.20 3.89 13.16
C ASP A 261 23.40 4.53 14.31
N ARG A 262 22.16 4.07 14.53
CA ARG A 262 21.24 4.63 15.53
C ARG A 262 20.49 3.51 16.24
N ALA A 263 20.17 3.75 17.51
CA ALA A 263 19.33 2.86 18.30
C ALA A 263 17.90 2.76 17.72
N GLU A 264 17.37 3.87 17.18
CA GLU A 264 16.00 3.92 16.64
C GLU A 264 15.93 4.24 15.14
N ARG A 265 14.79 3.89 14.53
CA ARG A 265 14.49 4.25 13.14
C ARG A 265 14.08 5.73 13.05
N PRO A 266 14.56 6.48 12.04
CA PRO A 266 14.25 7.90 11.93
C PRO A 266 12.77 8.13 11.59
N LEU A 267 12.18 9.16 12.20
CA LEU A 267 10.81 9.56 11.97
C LEU A 267 10.67 10.46 10.73
N PRO A 268 9.53 10.41 10.03
CA PRO A 268 9.25 11.31 8.91
C PRO A 268 9.21 12.78 9.32
N ILE A 269 9.69 13.67 8.44
CA ILE A 269 9.55 15.13 8.58
C ILE A 269 8.37 15.59 7.73
N LEU A 270 7.47 16.39 8.29
CA LEU A 270 6.36 16.98 7.56
C LEU A 270 6.78 18.27 6.84
N GLY A 271 6.15 18.54 5.70
CA GLY A 271 6.22 19.79 4.96
C GLY A 271 4.86 20.48 4.90
N THR A 272 4.73 21.46 4.00
CA THR A 272 3.45 22.12 3.72
C THR A 272 2.46 21.14 3.11
N ASP A 273 1.22 21.17 3.60
CA ASP A 273 0.11 20.38 3.07
C ASP A 273 -0.05 20.57 1.54
N LEU A 274 -0.47 19.51 0.87
CA LEU A 274 -0.72 19.50 -0.58
C LEU A 274 -2.21 19.48 -0.86
N ASN A 275 -2.63 20.05 -1.99
CA ASN A 275 -3.99 19.87 -2.48
C ASN A 275 -4.23 18.41 -2.85
N ASN A 276 -5.40 17.87 -2.48
CA ASN A 276 -5.76 16.50 -2.77
C ASN A 276 -6.34 16.36 -4.20
N PRO A 277 -5.65 15.66 -5.12
CA PRO A 277 -6.13 15.54 -6.51
C PRO A 277 -7.47 14.80 -6.63
N LEU A 278 -7.86 14.02 -5.61
CA LEU A 278 -9.16 13.32 -5.57
C LEU A 278 -10.36 14.28 -5.51
N LEU A 279 -10.15 15.52 -5.05
CA LEU A 279 -11.18 16.57 -5.06
C LEU A 279 -10.98 17.60 -6.16
N SER A 280 -9.73 17.92 -6.52
CA SER A 280 -9.44 18.85 -7.63
C SER A 280 -9.93 18.32 -8.98
N ALA A 281 -10.05 17.00 -9.15
CA ALA A 281 -10.67 16.39 -10.33
C ALA A 281 -12.16 16.77 -10.51
N VAL A 282 -12.82 17.29 -9.47
CA VAL A 282 -14.22 17.74 -9.50
C VAL A 282 -14.33 19.24 -9.86
N ASN A 283 -13.25 20.03 -9.68
CA ASN A 283 -13.23 21.48 -9.94
C ASN A 283 -11.98 21.89 -10.73
N PRO A 284 -12.05 22.04 -12.06
CA PRO A 284 -10.90 22.27 -12.94
C PRO A 284 -10.20 23.64 -12.80
N THR A 285 -10.58 24.48 -11.83
CA THR A 285 -10.16 25.89 -11.78
C THR A 285 -8.90 26.19 -10.97
N GLN A 286 -8.24 25.21 -10.33
CA GLN A 286 -7.02 25.46 -9.56
C GLN A 286 -5.99 24.34 -9.70
N GLN A 287 -5.30 24.31 -10.84
CA GLN A 287 -4.02 23.61 -10.97
C GLN A 287 -2.97 24.62 -11.45
N GLU A 288 -2.44 25.40 -10.51
CA GLU A 288 -1.08 25.95 -10.67
C GLU A 288 -0.10 24.94 -10.07
N ILE A 289 0.89 24.62 -10.89
CA ILE A 289 1.95 23.63 -10.69
C ILE A 289 2.80 24.03 -9.46
N ALA A 290 3.03 23.08 -8.55
CA ALA A 290 3.97 23.18 -7.43
C ALA A 290 4.97 22.01 -7.43
#